data_AF-A0A3B0YG99-F1
#
_entry.id   AF-A0A3B0YG99-F1
#
_cell.length_a   1.000
_cell.length_b   1.000
_cell.length_c   1.000
_cell.angle_alpha   90.00
_cell.angle_beta   90.00
_cell.angle_gamma   90.00
#
_symmetry.space_group_name_H-M   'P 1'
#
loop_
_entity.id
_entity.type
_entity.pdbx_description
1 polymer ?
#
loop_
_entity_poly.entity_id
_entity_poly.type
_entity_poly.pdbx_seq_one_letter_code
_entity_poly.pdbx_strand_id
1 'polypeptide(L)'
;MDTDLKKELDVLVVLRKVISSMVRDITPDPGMKHPLSDATMADVRKGFLLIAAREKEISEALGKPSLHRPVYKGDTPKTNVVKLHGISTKKDDE
;
A
#
# COMPACT_ATOMS: atom_id res chain seq x y z
N MET A 1 16.86 5.13 -8.26
CA MET A 1 15.74 4.22 -8.60
C MET A 1 15.07 3.72 -7.32
N ASP A 2 15.61 2.74 -6.60
CA ASP A 2 14.98 2.24 -5.34
C ASP A 2 14.93 3.26 -4.21
N THR A 3 15.93 4.14 -4.12
CA THR A 3 15.97 5.23 -3.14
C THR A 3 14.87 6.25 -3.37
N ASP A 4 14.52 6.50 -4.62
CA ASP A 4 13.54 7.52 -5.00
C ASP A 4 12.12 6.99 -4.77
N LEU A 5 11.88 5.72 -5.12
CA LEU A 5 10.65 5.01 -4.80
C LEU A 5 10.39 4.94 -3.28
N LYS A 6 11.42 4.70 -2.47
CA LYS A 6 11.28 4.72 -1.00
C LYS A 6 10.89 6.10 -0.48
N LYS A 7 11.51 7.17 -1.00
CA LYS A 7 11.16 8.56 -0.62
C LYS A 7 9.73 8.90 -1.02
N GLU A 8 9.31 8.52 -2.23
CA GLU A 8 7.94 8.72 -2.71
C GLU A 8 6.94 7.97 -1.81
N LEU A 9 7.23 6.71 -1.45
CA LEU A 9 6.40 5.94 -0.52
C LEU A 9 6.28 6.61 0.85
N ASP A 10 7.37 7.11 1.42
CA ASP A 10 7.34 7.83 2.70
C ASP A 10 6.47 9.09 2.62
N VAL A 11 6.59 9.86 1.54
CA VAL A 11 5.76 11.05 1.31
C VAL A 11 4.27 10.68 1.22
N LEU A 12 3.91 9.63 0.48
CA LEU A 12 2.53 9.17 0.35
C LEU A 12 1.96 8.68 1.70
N VAL A 13 2.75 7.95 2.48
CA VAL A 13 2.36 7.47 3.82
C VAL A 13 2.11 8.64 4.75
N VAL A 14 2.98 9.65 4.75
CA VAL A 14 2.82 10.86 5.56
C VAL A 14 1.58 11.64 5.12
N LEU A 15 1.40 11.85 3.82
CA LEU A 15 0.23 12.56 3.28
C LEU A 15 -1.09 11.88 3.67
N ARG A 16 -1.16 10.55 3.51
CA ARG A 16 -2.31 9.74 3.93
C ARG A 16 -2.63 9.91 5.42
N LYS A 17 -1.60 9.91 6.28
CA LYS A 17 -1.75 10.10 7.73
C LYS A 17 -2.28 11.50 8.06
N VAL A 18 -1.72 12.54 7.43
CA VAL A 18 -2.14 13.94 7.66
C VAL A 18 -3.60 14.13 7.26
N ILE A 19 -3.99 13.71 6.06
CA ILE A 19 -5.39 13.82 5.60
C ILE A 19 -6.31 13.00 6.50
N SER A 20 -5.90 11.80 6.95
CA SER A 20 -6.70 10.99 7.88
C SER A 20 -6.91 11.68 9.23
N SER A 21 -5.90 12.40 9.73
CA SER A 21 -6.04 13.19 10.97
C SER A 21 -7.05 14.32 10.77
N MET A 22 -6.92 15.08 9.68
CA MET A 22 -7.85 16.17 9.37
C MET A 22 -9.29 15.66 9.23
N VAL A 23 -9.49 14.51 8.58
CA VAL A 23 -10.82 13.89 8.46
C VAL A 23 -11.39 13.54 9.83
N ARG A 24 -10.58 13.03 10.77
CA ARG A 24 -11.04 12.76 12.14
C ARG A 24 -11.43 14.04 12.87
N ASP A 25 -10.65 15.10 12.72
CA ASP A 25 -10.90 16.38 13.41
C ASP A 25 -12.19 17.06 12.94
N ILE A 26 -12.58 16.85 11.68
CA ILE A 26 -13.81 17.41 11.10
C ILE A 26 -15.01 16.45 11.15
N THR A 27 -14.80 15.19 11.54
CA THR A 27 -15.89 14.21 11.62
C THR A 27 -16.78 14.60 12.81
N PRO A 28 -18.03 14.99 12.57
CA PRO A 28 -18.88 15.43 13.66
C PRO A 28 -19.44 14.24 14.44
N ASP A 29 -20.00 14.51 15.62
CA ASP A 29 -20.69 13.50 16.41
C ASP A 29 -21.90 12.90 15.65
N PRO A 30 -22.32 11.67 15.98
CA PRO A 30 -23.47 11.03 15.34
C PRO A 30 -24.72 11.92 15.42
N GLY A 31 -25.41 12.09 14.29
CA GLY A 31 -26.61 12.92 14.18
C GLY A 31 -26.35 14.39 13.83
N MET A 32 -25.10 14.84 13.81
CA MET A 32 -24.72 16.16 13.30
C MET A 32 -24.38 16.11 11.81
N LYS A 33 -24.63 17.22 11.10
CA LYS A 33 -24.29 17.35 9.68
C LYS A 33 -22.78 17.53 9.51
N HIS A 34 -22.19 16.78 8.58
CA HIS A 34 -20.78 16.93 8.23
C HIS A 34 -20.49 18.32 7.63
N PRO A 35 -19.38 18.98 8.01
CA PRO A 35 -19.08 20.35 7.54
C PRO A 35 -18.71 20.40 6.04
N LEU A 36 -18.20 19.30 5.48
CA LEU A 36 -17.90 19.19 4.05
C LEU A 36 -19.15 18.79 3.24
N SER A 37 -19.21 19.26 1.99
CA SER A 37 -20.21 18.82 1.02
C SER A 37 -20.03 17.35 0.63
N ASP A 38 -21.09 16.70 0.15
CA ASP A 38 -21.05 15.32 -0.33
C ASP A 38 -20.05 15.14 -1.49
N ALA A 39 -19.96 16.14 -2.36
CA ALA A 39 -18.99 16.15 -3.46
C ALA A 39 -17.54 16.16 -2.91
N THR A 40 -17.24 17.04 -1.95
CA THR A 40 -15.92 17.10 -1.32
C THR A 40 -15.59 15.79 -0.59
N MET A 41 -16.54 15.18 0.10
CA MET A 41 -16.33 13.87 0.74
C MET A 41 -16.04 12.77 -0.29
N ALA A 42 -16.73 12.79 -1.43
CA ALA A 42 -16.46 11.85 -2.51
C ALA A 42 -15.04 12.04 -3.08
N ASP A 43 -14.59 13.28 -3.25
CA ASP A 43 -13.25 13.57 -3.75
C ASP A 43 -12.16 13.18 -2.74
N VAL A 44 -12.37 13.38 -1.45
CA VAL A 44 -11.46 12.88 -0.40
C VAL A 44 -11.34 11.36 -0.46
N ARG A 45 -12.46 10.64 -0.63
CA ARG A 45 -12.44 9.16 -0.79
C ARG A 45 -11.66 8.74 -2.04
N LYS A 46 -11.88 9.40 -3.18
CA LYS A 46 -11.10 9.16 -4.42
C LYS A 46 -9.61 9.41 -4.19
N GLY A 47 -9.26 10.49 -3.49
CA GLY A 47 -7.88 10.81 -3.13
C GLY A 47 -7.20 9.68 -2.35
N PHE A 48 -7.87 9.13 -1.33
CA PHE A 48 -7.36 7.97 -0.60
C PHE A 48 -7.19 6.73 -1.48
N LEU A 49 -8.11 6.47 -2.42
CA LEU A 49 -7.98 5.36 -3.36
C LEU A 49 -6.76 5.50 -4.27
N LEU A 50 -6.50 6.71 -4.78
CA LEU A 50 -5.34 6.99 -5.62
C LEU A 50 -4.03 6.84 -4.85
N ILE A 51 -3.96 7.36 -3.62
CA ILE A 51 -2.79 7.19 -2.75
C ILE A 51 -2.53 5.70 -2.50
N ALA A 52 -3.56 4.93 -2.13
CA ALA A 52 -3.41 3.50 -1.86
C ALA A 52 -2.98 2.70 -3.11
N ALA A 53 -3.52 3.05 -4.29
CA ALA A 53 -3.10 2.43 -5.55
C ALA A 53 -1.61 2.69 -5.82
N ARG A 54 -1.15 3.92 -5.62
CA ARG A 54 0.25 4.28 -5.82
C ARG A 54 1.19 3.66 -4.78
N GLU A 55 0.80 3.65 -3.51
CA GLU A 55 1.54 2.96 -2.44
C GLU A 55 1.73 1.47 -2.78
N LYS A 56 0.70 0.84 -3.37
CA LYS A 56 0.75 -0.57 -3.82
C LYS A 56 1.71 -0.75 -5.00
N GLU A 57 1.63 0.07 -6.05
CA GLU A 57 2.53 0.02 -7.21
C GLU A 57 4.01 0.11 -6.78
N ILE A 58 4.32 1.05 -5.88
CA ILE A 58 5.68 1.24 -5.37
C ILE A 58 6.13 0.03 -4.53
N SER A 59 5.22 -0.50 -3.70
CA SER A 59 5.53 -1.68 -2.87
C SER A 59 5.79 -2.93 -3.72
N GLU A 60 5.06 -3.11 -4.82
CA GLU A 60 5.30 -4.16 -5.81
C GLU A 60 6.64 -3.99 -6.51
N ALA A 61 6.96 -2.77 -6.95
CA ALA A 61 8.25 -2.44 -7.58
C ALA A 61 9.45 -2.69 -6.65
N LEU A 62 9.29 -2.44 -5.35
CA LEU A 62 10.31 -2.70 -4.33
C LEU A 62 10.38 -4.17 -3.86
N GLY A 63 9.59 -5.06 -4.45
CA GLY A 63 9.54 -6.48 -4.08
C GLY A 63 8.92 -6.74 -2.70
N LYS A 64 8.10 -5.82 -2.20
CA LYS A 64 7.45 -5.87 -0.87
C LYS A 64 5.91 -5.78 -0.95
N PRO A 65 5.23 -6.55 -1.81
CA PRO A 65 3.77 -6.42 -2.03
C PRO A 65 2.91 -6.73 -0.78
N SER A 66 3.47 -7.41 0.22
CA SER A 66 2.70 -8.04 1.30
C SER A 66 2.85 -7.38 2.68
N LEU A 67 3.66 -6.33 2.84
CA LEU A 67 4.01 -5.81 4.18
C LEU A 67 2.83 -5.24 4.98
N HIS A 68 1.76 -4.80 4.32
CA HIS A 68 0.63 -4.13 4.98
C HIS A 68 -0.59 -5.00 5.24
N ARG A 69 -0.63 -6.24 4.75
CA ARG A 69 -1.79 -7.13 5.01
C ARG A 69 -1.62 -7.75 6.40
N PRO A 70 -2.52 -7.48 7.37
CA PRO A 70 -2.49 -8.17 8.65
C PRO A 70 -2.62 -9.68 8.43
N VAL A 71 -1.74 -10.45 9.07
CA VAL A 71 -1.81 -11.91 9.10
C VAL A 71 -2.22 -12.35 10.50
N TYR A 72 -3.06 -13.38 10.58
CA TYR A 72 -3.38 -13.98 11.87
C TYR A 72 -2.13 -14.70 12.42
N LYS A 73 -1.97 -14.70 13.75
CA LYS A 73 -0.91 -15.45 14.40
C LYS A 73 -1.14 -16.94 14.15
N GLY A 74 -0.28 -17.56 13.34
CA GLY A 74 -0.38 -18.96 12.92
C GLY A 74 -0.82 -19.18 11.46
N ASP A 75 -1.11 -18.12 10.70
CA ASP A 75 -1.42 -18.25 9.29
C ASP A 75 -0.16 -18.65 8.50
N THR A 76 -0.20 -19.81 7.84
CA THR A 76 0.90 -20.26 6.98
C THR A 76 0.78 -19.57 5.62
N PRO A 77 1.88 -19.03 5.06
CA PRO A 77 1.84 -18.36 3.76
C PRO A 77 1.25 -19.30 2.69
N LYS A 78 0.17 -18.86 2.01
CA LYS A 78 -0.52 -19.63 0.96
C LYS A 78 0.33 -19.88 -0.30
N THR A 79 1.55 -19.37 -0.34
CA THR A 79 2.44 -19.50 -1.50
C THR A 79 3.23 -20.81 -1.41
N ASN A 80 3.00 -21.71 -2.35
CA ASN A 80 3.78 -22.94 -2.48
C ASN A 80 5.12 -22.62 -3.18
N VAL A 81 6.17 -22.39 -2.39
CA VAL A 81 7.50 -22.07 -2.92
C VAL A 81 8.24 -23.37 -3.20
N VAL A 82 8.38 -23.72 -4.48
CA VAL A 82 9.21 -24.88 -4.88
C VAL A 82 10.67 -24.45 -4.88
N LYS A 83 11.50 -25.11 -4.07
CA LYS A 83 12.95 -24.93 -4.11
C LYS A 83 13.47 -25.61 -5.39
N LEU A 84 13.94 -24.83 -6.35
CA LEU A 84 14.66 -25.35 -7.51
C LEU A 84 16.06 -25.79 -7.06
N HIS A 85 16.21 -27.05 -6.68
CA HIS A 85 17.52 -27.68 -6.57
C HIS A 85 17.91 -28.24 -7.94
N GLY A 86 19.03 -27.76 -8.50
CA GLY A 86 19.69 -28.44 -9.62
C GLY A 86 19.53 -27.83 -11.02
N ILE A 87 19.45 -26.50 -11.18
CA ILE A 87 19.78 -25.90 -12.48
C ILE A 87 21.30 -25.92 -12.61
N SER A 88 21.86 -27.06 -12.98
CA SER A 88 23.22 -27.11 -13.52
C SER A 88 23.15 -26.54 -14.92
N THR A 89 23.70 -25.34 -15.13
CA THR A 89 23.99 -24.82 -16.46
C THR A 89 25.01 -25.76 -17.10
N LYS A 90 24.56 -26.70 -17.95
CA LYS A 90 25.48 -27.35 -18.87
C LYS A 90 25.91 -26.30 -19.89
N LYS A 91 27.20 -26.00 -19.87
CA LYS A 91 27.86 -25.19 -20.86
C LYS A 91 28.12 -26.12 -22.05
N ASP A 92 27.44 -25.88 -23.15
CA ASP A 92 27.71 -26.56 -24.41
C ASP A 92 29.01 -25.96 -24.96
N ASP A 93 30.12 -26.65 -24.73
CA ASP A 93 31.39 -26.41 -25.43
C ASP A 93 31.56 -27.55 -26.46
N GLU A 94 31.43 -27.15 -27.74
CA GLU A 94 31.97 -27.69 -29.02
C GLU A 94 31.85 -29.19 -29.35
#